data_AF-A0AAD6C133-F1
#
_entry.id   AF-A0AAD6C133-F1
#
_cell.length_a   1.000
_cell.length_b   1.000
_cell.length_c   1.000
_cell.angle_alpha   90.00
_cell.angle_beta   90.00
_cell.angle_gamma   90.00
#
_symmetry.space_group_name_H-M   'P 1'
#
loop_
_entity.id
_entity.type
_entity.pdbx_description
1 polymer ?
#
loop_
_entity_poly.entity_id
_entity_poly.type
_entity_poly.pdbx_seq_one_letter_code
_entity_poly.pdbx_strand_id
1 'polypeptide(L)'
;MSAVVSLVGYIILDTISTTNTSVLYFAMFLCTIGAYPQTPIGSAWLVSNIPNLNARAMTSGLYIAVGNCAGLLSSNIYTQKEAPRYTTVLTTNISMSVILLFAGVAYGLWMRWENRRRDQKYGPGSLVTEGVASTRDPRFRFQV
;
A
#
# COMPACT_ATOMS: atom_id res chain seq x y z
N MET A 1 8.76 -0.70 1.92
CA MET A 1 9.96 0.15 1.66
C MET A 1 9.70 1.20 0.60
N SER A 2 8.94 0.89 -0.45
CA SER A 2 8.47 1.84 -1.49
C SER A 2 7.80 3.11 -0.95
N ALA A 3 6.94 3.00 0.07
CA ALA A 3 6.24 4.14 0.67
C ALA A 3 7.18 5.18 1.33
N VAL A 4 8.36 4.78 1.80
CA VAL A 4 9.34 5.70 2.40
C VAL A 4 9.97 6.58 1.31
N VAL A 5 10.25 6.01 0.14
CA VAL A 5 10.81 6.74 -1.00
C VAL A 5 9.83 7.78 -1.52
N SER A 6 8.54 7.43 -1.63
CA SER A 6 7.49 8.39 -1.98
C SER A 6 7.32 9.49 -0.93
N LEU A 7 7.36 9.15 0.36
CA LEU A 7 7.26 10.14 1.45
C LEU A 7 8.40 11.17 1.39
N VAL A 8 9.63 10.72 1.16
CA VAL A 8 10.79 11.62 0.99
C VAL A 8 10.61 12.55 -0.21
N GLY A 9 10.11 12.04 -1.33
CA GLY A 9 9.81 12.86 -2.51
C GLY A 9 8.77 13.95 -2.22
N TYR A 10 7.69 13.62 -1.51
CA TYR A 10 6.66 14.60 -1.14
C TYR A 10 7.16 15.65 -0.15
N ILE A 11 8.02 15.29 0.81
CA ILE A 11 8.63 16.24 1.75
C ILE A 11 9.53 17.24 1.01
N ILE A 12 10.32 16.75 0.04
CA ILE A 12 11.19 17.62 -0.79
C ILE A 12 10.36 18.61 -1.61
N LEU A 13 9.23 18.16 -2.17
CA LEU A 13 8.28 19.01 -2.89
C LEU A 13 7.66 20.11 -2.01
N ASP A 14 7.44 19.86 -0.72
CA ASP A 14 6.83 20.83 0.20
C ASP A 14 7.82 21.90 0.68
N THR A 15 9.05 21.47 0.93
CA THR A 15 10.08 22.30 1.57
C THR A 15 10.73 23.29 0.59
N ILE A 16 10.74 22.99 -0.71
CA ILE A 16 11.47 23.75 -1.72
C ILE A 16 10.57 24.76 -2.44
N SER A 17 11.05 26.01 -2.55
CA SER A 17 10.37 27.08 -3.30
C SER A 17 10.32 26.77 -4.81
N THR A 18 9.26 27.20 -5.49
CA THR A 18 8.99 26.96 -6.92
C THR A 18 10.03 27.55 -7.88
N THR A 19 11.02 28.26 -7.36
CA THR A 19 12.13 28.88 -8.10
C THR A 19 13.14 27.87 -8.64
N ASN A 20 13.26 26.68 -8.03
CA ASN A 20 14.24 25.65 -8.42
C ASN A 20 13.59 24.48 -9.16
N THR A 21 13.33 24.65 -10.45
CA THR A 21 12.63 23.66 -11.31
C THR A 21 13.34 22.30 -11.38
N SER A 22 14.68 22.27 -11.37
CA SER A 22 15.46 21.02 -11.44
C SER A 22 15.21 20.09 -10.24
N VAL A 23 15.11 20.66 -9.03
CA VAL A 23 14.90 19.88 -7.82
C VAL A 23 13.45 19.38 -7.72
N LEU A 24 12.49 20.17 -8.22
CA LEU A 24 11.09 19.76 -8.33
C LEU A 24 10.92 18.55 -9.26
N TYR A 25 11.58 18.55 -10.42
CA TYR A 25 11.57 17.41 -11.32
C TYR A 25 12.18 16.16 -10.66
N PHE A 26 13.33 16.30 -10.00
CA PHE A 26 13.96 15.20 -9.27
C PHE A 26 13.03 14.61 -8.19
N ALA A 27 12.37 15.46 -7.41
CA ALA A 27 11.41 15.03 -6.40
C ALA A 27 10.20 14.30 -7.00
N MET A 28 9.69 14.74 -8.15
CA MET A 28 8.61 14.04 -8.88
C MET A 28 9.04 12.65 -9.36
N PHE A 29 10.27 12.49 -9.86
CA PHE A 29 10.80 11.18 -10.23
C PHE A 29 10.90 10.27 -9.02
N LEU A 30 11.35 10.79 -7.87
CA LEU A 30 11.44 10.00 -6.64
C LEU A 30 10.06 9.53 -6.15
N CYS A 31 9.04 10.41 -6.22
CA CYS A 31 7.66 10.06 -5.89
C CYS A 31 7.12 8.93 -6.78
N THR A 32 7.33 9.01 -8.09
CA THR A 32 6.82 8.03 -9.06
C THR A 32 7.49 6.67 -8.91
N ILE A 33 8.81 6.63 -8.69
CA ILE A 33 9.56 5.39 -8.45
C ILE A 33 9.04 4.66 -7.21
N GLY A 34 8.68 5.39 -6.14
CA GLY A 34 8.11 4.77 -4.94
C GLY A 34 6.64 4.35 -5.09
N ALA A 35 5.84 5.08 -5.85
CA ALA A 35 4.40 4.82 -5.96
C ALA A 35 4.08 3.65 -6.91
N TYR A 36 4.79 3.55 -8.04
CA TYR A 36 4.50 2.57 -9.10
C TYR A 36 4.59 1.09 -8.66
N PRO A 37 5.62 0.63 -7.92
CA PRO A 37 5.75 -0.78 -7.56
C PRO A 37 4.71 -1.23 -6.54
N GLN A 38 4.03 -0.31 -5.85
CA GLN A 38 3.09 -0.67 -4.81
C GLN A 38 1.87 -1.42 -5.34
N THR A 39 1.39 -1.04 -6.52
CA THR A 39 0.20 -1.67 -7.14
C THR A 39 0.41 -3.15 -7.46
N PRO A 40 1.47 -3.57 -8.19
CA PRO A 40 1.70 -4.98 -8.49
C PRO A 40 2.12 -5.80 -7.25
N ILE A 41 2.83 -5.19 -6.29
CA ILE A 41 3.19 -5.87 -5.03
C ILE A 41 1.93 -6.19 -4.23
N GLY A 42 1.01 -5.22 -4.10
CA GLY A 42 -0.25 -5.40 -3.39
C GLY A 42 -1.14 -6.48 -4.02
N SER A 43 -1.22 -6.52 -5.36
CA SER A 43 -2.01 -7.54 -6.06
C SER A 43 -1.41 -8.94 -5.94
N ALA A 44 -0.08 -9.09 -6.07
CA ALA A 44 0.60 -10.35 -5.86
C ALA A 44 0.39 -10.86 -4.43
N TRP A 45 0.51 -9.97 -3.44
CA TRP A 45 0.30 -10.31 -2.03
C TRP A 45 -1.13 -10.76 -1.73
N LEU A 46 -2.14 -10.09 -2.29
CA LEU A 46 -3.56 -10.47 -2.16
C LEU A 46 -3.79 -11.89 -2.70
N VAL A 47 -3.18 -12.21 -3.84
CA VAL A 47 -3.34 -13.52 -4.50
C VAL A 47 -2.69 -14.64 -3.70
N SER A 48 -1.55 -14.36 -3.06
CA SER A 48 -0.82 -15.29 -2.20
C SER A 48 -1.49 -15.58 -0.86
N ASN A 49 -2.21 -14.60 -0.29
CA ASN A 49 -2.79 -14.74 1.06
C ASN A 49 -4.24 -15.22 1.09
N ILE A 50 -4.86 -15.45 -0.07
CA ILE A 50 -6.22 -15.95 -0.18
C ILE A 50 -6.20 -17.30 -0.92
N PRO A 51 -6.34 -18.43 -0.21
CA PRO A 51 -6.31 -19.75 -0.83
C PRO A 51 -7.60 -20.07 -1.61
N ASN A 52 -8.71 -19.44 -1.23
CA ASN A 52 -10.02 -19.67 -1.86
C ASN A 52 -10.16 -18.90 -3.17
N LEU A 53 -10.33 -19.60 -4.28
CA LEU A 53 -10.44 -19.01 -5.62
C LEU A 53 -11.59 -18.00 -5.72
N ASN A 54 -12.79 -18.35 -5.22
CA ASN A 54 -13.96 -17.46 -5.25
C ASN A 54 -13.76 -16.20 -4.41
N ALA A 55 -13.18 -16.34 -3.21
CA ALA A 55 -12.89 -15.20 -2.34
C ALA A 55 -11.79 -14.32 -2.93
N ARG A 56 -10.79 -14.91 -3.60
CA ARG A 56 -9.72 -14.18 -4.28
C ARG A 56 -10.26 -13.34 -5.44
N ALA A 57 -11.15 -13.90 -6.25
CA ALA A 57 -11.80 -13.17 -7.35
C ALA A 57 -12.65 -11.99 -6.84
N MET A 58 -13.43 -12.20 -5.77
CA MET A 58 -14.24 -11.13 -5.17
C MET A 58 -13.37 -10.02 -4.57
N THR A 59 -12.33 -10.39 -3.82
CA THR A 59 -11.42 -9.41 -3.20
C THR A 59 -10.58 -8.67 -4.23
N SER A 60 -10.12 -9.31 -5.31
CA SER A 60 -9.41 -8.63 -6.39
C SER A 60 -10.32 -7.65 -7.14
N GLY A 61 -11.58 -8.02 -7.36
CA GLY A 61 -12.58 -7.13 -7.95
C GLY A 61 -12.83 -5.90 -7.07
N LEU A 62 -12.99 -6.11 -5.76
CA LEU A 62 -13.14 -5.02 -4.79
C LEU A 62 -11.91 -4.13 -4.72
N TYR A 63 -10.70 -4.70 -4.76
CA TYR A 63 -9.44 -3.95 -4.78
C TYR A 63 -9.37 -2.99 -5.98
N ILE A 64 -9.76 -3.45 -7.17
CA ILE A 64 -9.81 -2.62 -8.38
C ILE A 64 -10.91 -1.55 -8.26
N ALA A 65 -12.09 -1.90 -7.75
CA ALA A 65 -13.19 -0.95 -7.57
C ALA A 65 -12.78 0.22 -6.65
N VAL A 66 -12.16 -0.08 -5.51
CA VAL A 66 -11.64 0.94 -4.59
C VAL A 66 -10.55 1.80 -5.27
N GLY A 67 -9.68 1.18 -6.08
CA GLY A 67 -8.68 1.92 -6.86
C GLY A 67 -9.30 2.96 -7.81
N ASN A 68 -10.40 2.62 -8.46
CA ASN A 68 -11.12 3.56 -9.34
C ASN A 68 -11.76 4.71 -8.54
N CYS A 69 -12.34 4.43 -7.36
CA CYS A 69 -12.87 5.48 -6.48
C CYS A 69 -11.79 6.44 -5.98
N ALA A 70 -10.59 5.92 -5.66
CA ALA A 70 -9.46 6.76 -5.26
C ALA A 70 -9.01 7.71 -6.38
N GLY A 71 -9.08 7.27 -7.64
CA GLY A 71 -8.83 8.11 -8.81
C GLY A 71 -9.81 9.28 -8.92
N LEU A 72 -11.10 9.03 -8.70
CA LEU A 72 -12.12 10.09 -8.67
C LEU A 72 -11.88 11.09 -7.54
N LEU A 73 -11.52 10.61 -6.35
CA LEU A 73 -11.18 11.46 -5.21
C LEU A 73 -9.96 12.35 -5.53
N SER A 74 -8.91 11.78 -6.12
CA SER A 74 -7.70 12.51 -6.50
C SER A 74 -8.01 13.67 -7.44
N SER A 75 -8.90 13.49 -8.42
CA SER A 75 -9.29 14.55 -9.36
C SER A 75 -10.04 15.71 -8.69
N ASN A 76 -10.77 15.44 -7.61
CA ASN A 76 -11.57 16.46 -6.89
C ASN A 76 -10.75 17.28 -5.89
N ILE A 77 -9.56 16.82 -5.46
CA ILE A 77 -8.73 17.52 -4.48
C ILE A 77 -7.95 18.69 -5.13
N TYR A 78 -7.76 18.69 -6.46
CA TYR A 78 -7.10 19.78 -7.17
C TYR A 78 -8.00 21.02 -7.28
N THR A 79 -7.93 21.88 -6.25
CA THR A 79 -8.63 23.16 -6.26
C THR A 79 -7.83 24.20 -7.05
N GLN A 80 -8.42 24.76 -8.12
CA GLN A 80 -7.78 25.81 -8.95
C GLN A 80 -7.38 27.07 -8.18
N LYS A 81 -8.01 27.32 -7.02
CA LYS A 81 -7.75 28.47 -6.15
C LYS A 81 -6.39 28.43 -5.43
N GLU A 82 -5.72 27.28 -5.40
CA GLU A 82 -4.44 27.08 -4.68
C GLU A 82 -3.22 26.99 -5.62
N ALA A 83 -3.41 27.32 -6.89
CA ALA A 83 -2.27 27.50 -7.80
C ALA A 83 -1.36 28.63 -7.28
N PRO A 84 -0.02 28.52 -7.38
CA PRO A 84 0.77 27.47 -8.05
C PRO A 84 1.33 26.37 -7.13
N ARG A 85 1.10 26.42 -5.81
CA ARG A 85 1.78 25.55 -4.84
C ARG A 85 0.95 24.33 -4.40
N TYR A 86 -0.36 24.33 -4.63
CA TYR A 86 -1.28 23.20 -4.39
C TYR A 86 -1.07 22.49 -3.03
N THR A 87 -0.98 23.27 -1.95
CA THR A 87 -0.64 22.81 -0.61
C THR A 87 -1.61 21.77 -0.05
N THR A 88 -2.90 21.85 -0.38
CA THR A 88 -3.90 20.87 0.08
C THR A 88 -3.64 19.48 -0.51
N VAL A 89 -3.28 19.39 -1.79
CA VAL A 89 -2.94 18.11 -2.43
C VAL A 89 -1.68 17.53 -1.79
N LEU A 90 -0.67 18.36 -1.58
CA LEU A 90 0.63 17.91 -1.06
C LEU A 90 0.52 17.38 0.38
N THR A 91 -0.15 18.11 1.26
CA THR A 91 -0.40 17.68 2.65
C THR A 91 -1.27 16.42 2.71
N THR A 92 -2.24 16.27 1.80
CA THR A 92 -3.06 15.05 1.68
C THR A 92 -2.23 13.84 1.23
N ASN A 93 -1.32 14.02 0.28
CA ASN A 93 -0.43 12.93 -0.17
C ASN A 93 0.53 12.49 0.95
N ILE A 94 1.07 13.44 1.71
CA ILE A 94 1.94 13.15 2.87
C ILE A 94 1.15 12.38 3.93
N SER A 95 -0.05 12.84 4.31
CA SER A 95 -0.86 12.18 5.33
C SER A 95 -1.27 10.77 4.92
N MET A 96 -1.69 10.57 3.66
CA MET A 96 -2.00 9.24 3.13
C MET A 96 -0.78 8.31 3.10
N SER A 97 0.39 8.84 2.73
CA SER A 97 1.64 8.06 2.74
C SER A 97 2.03 7.61 4.15
N VAL A 98 1.84 8.47 5.16
CA VAL A 98 2.09 8.14 6.56
C VAL A 98 1.10 7.09 7.07
N ILE A 99 -0.20 7.26 6.79
CA ILE A 99 -1.23 6.27 7.17
C ILE A 99 -0.92 4.91 6.56
N LEU A 100 -0.53 4.87 5.29
CA LEU A 100 -0.17 3.65 4.61
C LEU A 100 1.06 2.97 5.25
N LEU A 101 2.08 3.74 5.62
CA LEU A 101 3.27 3.22 6.28
C LEU A 101 2.91 2.58 7.62
N PHE A 102 2.11 3.26 8.44
CA PHE A 102 1.63 2.72 9.72
C PHE A 102 0.76 1.48 9.53
N ALA A 103 -0.19 1.51 8.59
CA ALA A 103 -1.05 0.38 8.28
C ALA A 103 -0.22 -0.83 7.81
N GLY A 104 0.77 -0.63 6.94
CA GLY A 104 1.65 -1.69 6.46
C GLY A 104 2.50 -2.32 7.57
N VAL A 105 3.07 -1.51 8.47
CA VAL A 105 3.82 -2.01 9.62
C VAL A 105 2.90 -2.76 10.59
N ALA A 106 1.75 -2.19 10.93
CA ALA A 106 0.76 -2.83 11.80
C ALA A 106 0.29 -4.16 11.22
N TYR A 107 -0.01 -4.21 9.93
CA TYR A 107 -0.45 -5.41 9.23
C TYR A 107 0.66 -6.48 9.19
N GLY A 108 1.91 -6.09 8.91
CA GLY A 108 3.06 -7.00 8.96
C GLY A 108 3.32 -7.57 10.36
N LEU A 109 3.20 -6.74 11.40
CA LEU A 109 3.31 -7.19 12.80
C LEU A 109 2.16 -8.12 13.19
N TRP A 110 0.94 -7.81 12.76
CA TRP A 110 -0.23 -8.64 13.02
C TRP A 110 -0.09 -10.02 12.38
N MET A 111 0.37 -10.09 11.13
CA MET A 111 0.64 -11.39 10.47
C MET A 111 1.74 -12.19 11.18
N ARG A 112 2.83 -11.55 11.59
CA ARG A 112 3.90 -12.21 12.36
C ARG A 112 3.41 -12.71 13.71
N TRP A 113 2.57 -11.93 14.39
CA TRP A 113 1.97 -12.32 15.67
C TRP A 113 1.00 -13.49 15.51
N GLU A 114 0.13 -13.45 14.50
CA GLU A 114 -0.83 -14.51 14.21
C GLU A 114 -0.12 -15.80 13.78
N ASN A 115 0.92 -15.71 12.92
CA ASN A 115 1.77 -16.87 12.58
C ASN A 115 2.44 -17.44 13.84
N ARG A 116 3.03 -16.61 14.71
CA ARG A 116 3.66 -17.05 15.97
C ARG A 116 2.66 -17.71 16.92
N ARG A 117 1.44 -17.19 17.03
CA ARG A 117 0.37 -17.76 17.84
C ARG A 117 -0.08 -19.13 17.31
N ARG A 118 -0.18 -19.28 15.99
CA ARG A 118 -0.55 -20.54 15.35
C ARG A 118 0.57 -21.58 15.44
N ASP A 119 1.82 -21.17 15.34
CA ASP A 119 2.98 -22.06 15.50
C ASP A 119 3.11 -22.60 16.93
N GLN A 120 2.77 -21.80 17.94
CA GLN A 120 2.69 -22.26 19.33
C GLN A 120 1.58 -23.30 19.56
N LYS A 121 0.46 -23.21 18.83
CA LYS A 121 -0.71 -24.07 19.02
C LYS A 121 -0.68 -25.35 18.19
N TYR A 122 -0.12 -25.32 16.98
CA TYR A 122 -0.18 -26.41 16.01
C TYR A 122 1.20 -26.91 15.54
N GLY A 123 2.30 -26.35 16.05
CA GLY A 123 3.66 -26.63 15.58
C GLY A 123 4.00 -25.87 14.28
N PRO A 124 5.26 -25.96 13.79
CA PRO A 124 5.67 -25.34 12.53
C PRO A 124 4.91 -25.99 11.36
N GLY A 125 3.95 -25.27 10.79
CA GLY A 125 3.18 -25.70 9.61
C GLY A 125 3.93 -25.43 8.31
N SER A 126 3.54 -26.09 7.21
CA SER A 126 4.08 -25.78 5.89
C SER A 126 3.42 -24.52 5.29
N LEU A 127 4.19 -23.71 4.56
CA LEU A 127 3.68 -22.53 3.82
C LEU A 127 2.88 -22.92 2.56
N VAL A 128 2.20 -24.06 2.61
CA VAL A 128 1.52 -24.64 1.44
C VAL A 128 0.07 -24.16 1.43
N THR A 129 -0.26 -23.33 0.45
CA THR A 129 -1.64 -22.88 0.15
C THR A 129 -2.41 -23.91 -0.69
N GLU A 130 -1.74 -24.98 -1.15
CA GLU A 130 -2.33 -26.07 -1.93
C GLU A 130 -3.14 -27.02 -1.02
N GLY A 131 -4.43 -27.18 -1.31
CA GLY A 131 -5.32 -28.09 -0.57
C GLY A 131 -6.00 -27.50 0.67
N VAL A 132 -5.84 -26.21 0.95
CA VAL A 132 -6.48 -25.51 2.09
C VAL A 132 -7.74 -24.78 1.62
N ALA A 133 -8.92 -25.24 2.03
CA ALA A 133 -10.22 -24.70 1.60
C ALA A 133 -10.69 -23.46 2.41
N SER A 134 -9.94 -23.03 3.42
CA SER A 134 -10.31 -21.86 4.24
C SER A 134 -9.15 -21.29 5.04
N THR A 135 -9.14 -19.97 5.24
CA THR A 135 -8.19 -19.25 6.13
C THR A 135 -8.28 -19.71 7.60
N ARG A 136 -9.33 -20.46 7.96
CA ARG A 136 -9.56 -21.10 9.27
C ARG A 136 -8.87 -22.46 9.43
N ASP A 137 -8.30 -23.00 8.37
CA ASP A 137 -7.61 -24.29 8.42
C ASP A 137 -6.33 -24.18 9.29
N PRO A 138 -6.10 -25.09 10.25
CA PRO A 138 -4.92 -25.08 11.11
C PRO A 138 -3.58 -25.10 10.35
N ARG A 139 -3.57 -25.58 9.09
CA ARG A 139 -2.39 -25.62 8.23
C ARG A 139 -2.07 -24.29 7.54
N PHE A 140 -3.00 -23.35 7.50
CA PHE A 140 -2.80 -22.06 6.83
C PHE A 140 -1.83 -21.15 7.60
N ARG A 141 -0.91 -20.53 6.86
CA ARG A 141 0.02 -19.50 7.33
C ARG A 141 0.05 -18.35 6.34
N PHE A 142 0.14 -17.12 6.84
CA PHE A 142 0.24 -15.94 6.00
C PHE A 142 1.65 -15.85 5.40
N GLN A 143 1.73 -15.47 4.12
CA GLN A 143 3.00 -15.13 3.47
C GLN A 143 3.36 -13.69 3.86
N VAL A 144 4.41 -13.58 4.69
CA VAL A 144 4.96 -12.32 5.23
C VAL A 144 6.08 -11.80 4.35
#